data_AF-A0A522M3D1-F1
#
_entry.id   AF-A0A522M3D1-F1
#
_cell.length_a   1.000
_cell.length_b   1.000
_cell.length_c   1.000
_cell.angle_alpha   90.00
_cell.angle_beta   90.00
_cell.angle_gamma   90.00
#
_symmetry.space_group_name_H-M   'P 1'
#
loop_
_entity.id
_entity.type
_entity.pdbx_description
1 polymer ?
#
loop_
_entity_poly.entity_id
_entity_poly.type
_entity_poly.pdbx_seq_one_letter_code
_entity_poly.pdbx_strand_id
1 'polypeptide(L)'
;MICIAVLSPVVVIIRTVIQIARQIVHTVCEWVSSTITTIKTVTEEVCSWVQENVCSWLPWPLDKLCEWVNKLVCTIVTKTLEVIETVWNWVCHEVIETILEWVEIFFEYVFYILKWICWVIDWVIRLPELGLCALGVRLPKFMGVCVKILADDAGNPAITVADVQAMMRDAAAIFRRCNIRLVVCSTEIIVKTEFLDSTVCEFSGMFSRFFSWFSTHACGCCSTVTVYFVRDIAAASGCAYPGTDWVTVDAAGDGTVVVQEIGHLCDLWEHSSDPNNVMTDVGGGTHDQITTAQCCMIRTSRFAKLALPCDLLSLAADRLTARLKASVGEPFKRKGRGRP
;
A
#
# COMPACT_ATOMS: atom_id res chain seq x y z
N MET A 1 13.75 -11.30 -14.01
CA MET A 1 12.52 -10.82 -14.72
C MET A 1 11.45 -11.89 -14.96
N ILE A 2 11.78 -13.12 -15.40
CA ILE A 2 10.78 -14.17 -15.70
C ILE A 2 9.92 -14.52 -14.46
N CYS A 3 10.54 -14.63 -13.28
CA CYS A 3 9.84 -14.97 -12.03
C CYS A 3 8.74 -13.96 -11.68
N ILE A 4 9.01 -12.65 -11.78
CA ILE A 4 8.01 -11.59 -11.54
C ILE A 4 6.93 -11.60 -12.64
N ALA A 5 7.31 -11.83 -13.89
CA ALA A 5 6.36 -11.90 -15.00
C ALA A 5 5.36 -13.04 -14.85
N VAL A 6 5.76 -14.16 -14.23
CA VAL A 6 4.87 -15.29 -13.92
C VAL A 6 4.07 -15.05 -12.64
N LEU A 7 4.67 -14.42 -11.63
CA LEU A 7 3.99 -14.15 -10.36
C LEU A 7 2.89 -13.10 -10.50
N SER A 8 3.12 -12.07 -11.32
CA SER A 8 2.23 -10.90 -11.41
C SER A 8 0.79 -11.26 -11.81
N PRO A 9 0.53 -12.08 -12.86
CA PRO A 9 -0.83 -12.51 -13.19
C PRO A 9 -1.50 -13.29 -12.06
N VAL A 10 -0.76 -14.15 -11.36
CA VAL A 10 -1.28 -14.95 -10.25
C VAL A 10 -1.72 -14.06 -9.08
N VAL A 11 -0.88 -13.08 -8.72
CA VAL A 11 -1.20 -12.08 -7.69
C VAL A 11 -2.46 -11.30 -8.06
N VAL A 12 -2.56 -10.84 -9.32
CA VAL A 12 -3.73 -10.10 -9.80
C VAL A 12 -5.01 -10.95 -9.75
N ILE A 13 -4.93 -12.23 -10.13
CA ILE A 13 -6.07 -13.15 -10.07
C ILE A 13 -6.52 -13.34 -8.62
N ILE A 14 -5.59 -13.64 -7.70
CA ILE A 14 -5.94 -13.86 -6.29
C ILE A 14 -6.54 -12.61 -5.66
N ARG A 15 -5.96 -11.42 -5.90
CA ARG A 15 -6.52 -10.15 -5.41
C ARG A 15 -7.92 -9.91 -5.96
N THR A 16 -8.12 -10.16 -7.25
CA THR A 16 -9.45 -10.05 -7.89
C THR A 16 -10.45 -11.01 -7.23
N VAL A 17 -10.06 -12.26 -6.97
CA VAL A 17 -10.92 -13.25 -6.31
C VAL A 17 -11.29 -12.82 -4.88
N ILE A 18 -10.33 -12.29 -4.11
CA ILE A 18 -10.59 -11.79 -2.75
C ILE A 18 -11.56 -10.60 -2.78
N GLN A 19 -11.39 -9.67 -3.73
CA GLN A 19 -12.30 -8.53 -3.88
C GLN A 19 -13.72 -8.98 -4.27
N ILE A 20 -13.85 -9.95 -5.18
CA ILE A 20 -15.14 -10.55 -5.54
C ILE A 20 -15.77 -11.22 -4.31
N ALA A 21 -14.98 -11.97 -3.53
CA ALA A 21 -15.47 -12.61 -2.31
C ALA A 21 -15.99 -11.57 -1.29
N ARG A 22 -15.27 -10.46 -1.09
CA ARG A 22 -15.72 -9.36 -0.22
C ARG A 22 -17.05 -8.75 -0.71
N GLN A 23 -17.20 -8.53 -2.01
CA GLN A 23 -18.46 -8.03 -2.59
C GLN A 23 -19.63 -9.00 -2.41
N ILE A 24 -19.39 -10.30 -2.64
CA ILE A 24 -20.40 -11.35 -2.43
C ILE A 24 -20.84 -11.37 -0.96
N VAL A 25 -19.88 -11.33 -0.03
CA VAL A 25 -20.16 -11.31 1.41
C VAL A 25 -21.02 -10.10 1.78
N HIS A 26 -20.65 -8.88 1.38
CA HIS A 26 -21.46 -7.69 1.69
C HIS A 26 -22.88 -7.81 1.14
N THR A 27 -23.01 -8.27 -0.11
CA THR A 27 -24.32 -8.46 -0.74
C THR A 27 -25.18 -9.47 0.04
N VAL A 28 -24.59 -10.59 0.48
CA VAL A 28 -25.30 -11.59 1.28
C VAL A 28 -25.66 -11.04 2.66
N CYS A 29 -24.75 -10.32 3.32
CA CYS A 29 -24.97 -9.71 4.62
C CYS A 29 -26.13 -8.70 4.59
N GLU A 30 -26.15 -7.82 3.59
CA GLU A 30 -27.24 -6.86 3.37
C GLU A 30 -28.56 -7.57 3.07
N TRP A 31 -28.54 -8.60 2.20
CA TRP A 31 -29.74 -9.36 1.85
C TRP A 31 -30.35 -10.08 3.06
N VAL A 32 -29.54 -10.76 3.86
CA VAL A 32 -30.02 -11.45 5.07
C VAL A 32 -30.51 -10.44 6.11
N SER A 33 -29.78 -9.33 6.31
CA SER A 33 -30.21 -8.26 7.23
C SER A 33 -31.58 -7.71 6.82
N SER A 34 -31.76 -7.38 5.54
CA SER A 34 -33.04 -6.93 4.98
C SER A 34 -34.15 -7.98 5.14
N THR A 35 -33.83 -9.27 4.97
CA THR A 35 -34.78 -10.36 5.17
C THR A 35 -35.21 -10.47 6.63
N ILE A 36 -34.28 -10.36 7.59
CA ILE A 36 -34.58 -10.37 9.03
C ILE A 36 -35.47 -9.17 9.38
N THR A 37 -35.15 -7.97 8.90
CA THR A 37 -35.99 -6.78 9.12
C THR A 37 -37.40 -6.99 8.56
N THR A 38 -37.53 -7.52 7.34
CA THR A 38 -38.84 -7.78 6.73
C THR A 38 -39.66 -8.80 7.53
N ILE A 39 -39.03 -9.88 8.01
CA ILE A 39 -39.68 -10.88 8.86
C ILE A 39 -40.16 -10.25 10.17
N LYS A 40 -39.36 -9.35 10.76
CA LYS A 40 -39.73 -8.61 11.97
C LYS A 40 -40.98 -7.77 11.74
N THR A 41 -41.02 -6.98 10.66
CA THR A 41 -42.19 -6.14 10.34
C THR A 41 -43.44 -6.98 10.10
N VAL A 42 -43.34 -8.06 9.31
CA VAL A 42 -44.48 -8.96 9.04
C VAL A 42 -44.96 -9.63 10.33
N THR A 43 -44.05 -10.00 11.24
CA THR A 43 -44.42 -10.59 12.54
C THR A 43 -45.19 -9.58 13.38
N GLU A 44 -44.74 -8.32 13.44
CA GLU A 44 -45.41 -7.25 14.19
C GLU A 44 -46.81 -6.95 13.61
N GLU A 45 -46.96 -6.96 12.28
CA GLU A 45 -48.25 -6.81 11.61
C GLU A 45 -49.21 -7.97 11.91
N VAL A 46 -48.74 -9.22 11.81
CA VAL A 46 -49.55 -10.42 12.11
C VAL A 46 -49.99 -10.43 13.58
N CYS A 47 -49.07 -10.09 14.50
CA CYS A 47 -49.35 -9.99 15.92
C CYS A 47 -50.46 -8.97 16.22
N SER A 48 -50.41 -7.82 15.56
CA SER A 48 -51.43 -6.77 15.67
C SER A 48 -52.76 -7.24 15.06
N TRP A 49 -52.73 -7.88 13.88
CA TRP A 49 -53.92 -8.38 13.21
C TRP A 49 -54.66 -9.45 14.03
N VAL A 50 -53.94 -10.41 14.63
CA VAL A 50 -54.54 -11.47 15.48
C VAL A 50 -55.21 -10.85 16.70
N GLN A 51 -54.58 -9.85 17.32
CA GLN A 51 -55.16 -9.15 18.46
C GLN A 51 -56.47 -8.44 18.09
N GLU A 52 -56.49 -7.75 16.95
CA GLU A 52 -57.65 -6.96 16.51
C GLU A 52 -58.78 -7.80 15.92
N ASN A 53 -58.49 -8.89 15.22
CA ASN A 53 -59.49 -9.64 14.44
C ASN A 53 -59.88 -10.98 15.04
N VAL A 54 -59.01 -11.62 15.82
CA VAL A 54 -59.26 -12.95 16.39
C VAL A 54 -59.60 -12.85 17.87
N CYS A 55 -58.73 -12.23 18.67
CA CYS A 55 -58.92 -12.19 20.11
C CYS A 55 -60.11 -11.33 20.55
N SER A 56 -60.39 -10.25 19.82
CA SER A 56 -61.53 -9.35 20.08
C SER A 56 -62.91 -10.00 19.79
N TRP A 57 -62.95 -11.03 18.95
CA TRP A 57 -64.19 -11.69 18.53
C TRP A 57 -64.58 -12.89 19.42
N LEU A 58 -63.66 -13.33 20.29
CA LEU A 58 -63.90 -14.44 21.19
C LEU A 58 -64.78 -14.02 22.39
N PRO A 59 -65.69 -14.89 22.85
CA PRO A 59 -66.47 -14.63 24.06
C PRO A 59 -65.62 -14.81 25.32
N TRP A 60 -65.95 -14.08 26.38
CA TRP A 60 -65.31 -14.23 27.67
C TRP A 60 -65.50 -15.64 28.23
N PRO A 61 -64.46 -16.30 28.78
CA PRO A 61 -63.11 -15.79 29.10
C PRO A 61 -62.02 -16.06 28.04
N LEU A 62 -62.39 -16.55 26.86
CA LEU A 62 -61.44 -16.98 25.83
C LEU A 62 -60.71 -15.79 25.17
N ASP A 63 -61.34 -14.61 25.13
CA ASP A 63 -60.74 -13.34 24.70
C ASP A 63 -59.48 -13.00 25.52
N LYS A 64 -59.57 -13.05 26.85
CA LYS A 64 -58.47 -12.74 27.77
C LYS A 64 -57.34 -13.75 27.67
N LEU A 65 -57.68 -15.02 27.49
CA LEU A 65 -56.68 -16.06 27.27
C LEU A 65 -55.97 -15.86 25.93
N CYS A 66 -56.70 -15.52 24.86
CA CYS A 66 -56.14 -15.21 23.54
C CYS A 66 -55.21 -14.00 23.59
N GLU A 67 -55.62 -12.89 24.21
CA GLU A 67 -54.78 -11.70 24.39
C GLU A 67 -53.47 -12.03 25.12
N TRP A 68 -53.56 -12.81 26.19
CA TRP A 68 -52.39 -13.22 26.97
C TRP A 68 -51.44 -14.10 26.15
N VAL A 69 -51.96 -15.12 25.45
CA VAL A 69 -51.16 -16.01 24.59
C VAL A 69 -50.53 -15.23 23.44
N ASN A 70 -51.30 -14.40 22.74
CA ASN A 70 -50.80 -13.59 21.63
C ASN A 70 -49.67 -12.67 22.08
N LYS A 71 -49.87 -11.94 23.19
CA LYS A 71 -48.83 -11.05 23.74
C LYS A 71 -47.56 -11.81 24.12
N LEU A 72 -47.70 -12.98 24.74
CA LEU A 72 -46.57 -13.82 25.12
C LEU A 72 -45.80 -14.29 23.88
N VAL A 73 -46.49 -14.86 22.89
CA VAL A 73 -45.90 -15.35 21.64
C VAL A 73 -45.21 -14.21 20.89
N CYS A 74 -45.90 -13.10 20.68
CA CYS A 74 -45.35 -11.93 19.98
C CYS A 74 -44.10 -11.38 20.66
N THR A 75 -44.12 -11.25 21.99
CA THR A 75 -42.94 -10.80 22.75
C THR A 75 -41.76 -11.75 22.57
N ILE A 76 -41.99 -13.07 22.64
CA ILE A 76 -40.94 -14.09 22.48
C ILE A 76 -40.37 -14.04 21.06
N VAL A 77 -41.22 -14.00 20.03
CA VAL A 77 -40.76 -13.98 18.63
C VAL A 77 -39.99 -12.69 18.33
N THR A 78 -40.51 -11.51 18.68
CA THR A 78 -39.81 -10.25 18.44
C THR A 78 -38.46 -10.19 19.16
N LYS A 79 -38.40 -10.64 20.42
CA LYS A 79 -37.12 -10.71 21.16
C LYS A 79 -36.13 -11.69 20.54
N THR A 80 -36.63 -12.81 20.03
CA THR A 80 -35.79 -13.78 19.32
C THR A 80 -35.23 -13.18 18.03
N LEU A 81 -36.03 -12.45 17.27
CA LEU A 81 -35.58 -11.76 16.05
C LEU A 81 -34.56 -10.66 16.34
N GLU A 82 -34.73 -9.88 17.41
CA GLU A 82 -33.73 -8.88 17.84
C GLU A 82 -32.37 -9.51 18.18
N VAL A 83 -32.37 -10.67 18.84
CA VAL A 83 -31.14 -11.42 19.13
C VAL A 83 -30.50 -11.94 17.83
N ILE A 84 -31.30 -12.49 16.92
CA ILE A 84 -30.82 -12.97 15.61
C ILE A 84 -30.21 -11.82 14.81
N GLU A 85 -30.86 -10.65 14.76
CA GLU A 85 -30.36 -9.45 14.09
C GLU A 85 -29.02 -9.00 14.68
N THR A 86 -28.92 -8.95 16.01
CA THR A 86 -27.68 -8.57 16.72
C THR A 86 -26.54 -9.55 16.43
N VAL A 87 -26.81 -10.86 16.51
CA VAL A 87 -25.82 -11.90 16.23
C VAL A 87 -25.41 -11.85 14.76
N TRP A 88 -26.35 -11.67 13.83
CA TRP A 88 -26.08 -11.58 12.41
C TRP A 88 -25.20 -10.37 12.07
N ASN A 89 -25.53 -9.20 12.62
CA ASN A 89 -24.73 -7.99 12.42
C ASN A 89 -23.31 -8.15 12.97
N TRP A 90 -23.14 -8.80 14.12
CA TRP A 90 -21.82 -9.13 14.66
C TRP A 90 -21.05 -10.11 13.77
N VAL A 91 -21.70 -11.17 13.28
CA VAL A 91 -21.07 -12.13 12.36
C VAL A 91 -20.60 -11.43 11.09
N CYS A 92 -21.45 -10.59 10.49
CA CYS A 92 -21.12 -9.91 9.23
C CYS A 92 -19.97 -8.91 9.37
N HIS A 93 -20.02 -8.02 10.37
CA HIS A 93 -19.04 -6.94 10.49
C HIS A 93 -17.77 -7.38 11.22
N GLU A 94 -17.88 -8.11 12.32
CA GLU A 94 -16.69 -8.45 13.11
C GLU A 94 -16.03 -9.73 12.60
N VAL A 95 -16.82 -10.79 12.40
CA VAL A 95 -16.23 -12.11 12.10
C VAL A 95 -15.77 -12.19 10.64
N ILE A 96 -16.65 -11.86 9.69
CA ILE A 96 -16.32 -12.07 8.27
C ILE A 96 -15.29 -11.04 7.78
N GLU A 97 -15.42 -9.76 8.14
CA GLU A 97 -14.41 -8.76 7.73
C GLU A 97 -13.04 -9.10 8.30
N THR A 98 -12.96 -9.49 9.58
CA THR A 98 -11.71 -9.95 10.19
C THR A 98 -11.13 -11.15 9.45
N ILE A 99 -11.94 -12.17 9.11
CA ILE A 99 -11.47 -13.33 8.34
C ILE A 99 -10.92 -12.91 6.97
N LEU A 100 -11.63 -12.04 6.24
CA LEU A 100 -11.18 -11.57 4.93
C LEU A 100 -9.88 -10.76 5.04
N GLU A 101 -9.73 -9.91 6.06
CA GLU A 101 -8.48 -9.22 6.35
C GLU A 101 -7.33 -10.20 6.60
N TRP A 102 -7.54 -11.23 7.43
CA TRP A 102 -6.52 -12.25 7.69
C TRP A 102 -6.13 -13.02 6.43
N VAL A 103 -7.09 -13.35 5.57
CA VAL A 103 -6.85 -14.01 4.29
C VAL A 103 -6.00 -13.10 3.38
N GLU A 104 -6.32 -11.82 3.30
CA GLU A 104 -5.56 -10.84 2.52
C GLU A 104 -4.11 -10.74 3.02
N ILE A 105 -3.91 -10.59 4.34
CA ILE A 105 -2.59 -10.55 4.97
C ILE A 105 -1.80 -11.85 4.68
N PHE A 106 -2.44 -13.00 4.82
CA PHE A 106 -1.81 -14.30 4.56
C PHE A 106 -1.30 -14.41 3.11
N PHE A 107 -2.13 -14.07 2.13
CA PHE A 107 -1.74 -14.14 0.72
C PHE A 107 -0.63 -13.14 0.38
N GLU A 108 -0.68 -11.92 0.92
CA GLU A 108 0.39 -10.95 0.75
C GLU A 108 1.73 -11.45 1.32
N TYR A 109 1.71 -12.15 2.46
CA TYR A 109 2.91 -12.77 3.01
C TYR A 109 3.45 -13.92 2.13
N VAL A 110 2.57 -14.76 1.58
CA VAL A 110 2.95 -15.79 0.61
C VAL A 110 3.60 -15.15 -0.63
N PHE A 111 3.00 -14.09 -1.19
CA PHE A 111 3.57 -13.38 -2.32
C PHE A 111 4.90 -12.72 -2.00
N TYR A 112 5.04 -12.19 -0.79
CA TYR A 112 6.28 -11.63 -0.31
C TYR A 112 7.40 -12.69 -0.28
N ILE A 113 7.15 -13.88 0.26
CA ILE A 113 8.11 -15.00 0.22
C ILE A 113 8.48 -15.36 -1.22
N LEU A 114 7.51 -15.43 -2.12
CA LEU A 114 7.78 -15.71 -3.53
C LEU A 114 8.61 -14.60 -4.19
N LYS A 115 8.37 -13.32 -3.84
CA LYS A 115 9.20 -12.19 -4.28
C LYS A 115 10.63 -12.31 -3.78
N TRP A 116 10.86 -12.81 -2.56
CA TRP A 116 12.20 -13.11 -2.04
C TRP A 116 12.92 -14.19 -2.86
N ILE A 117 12.22 -15.27 -3.21
CA ILE A 117 12.79 -16.31 -4.08
C ILE A 117 13.15 -15.71 -5.45
N CYS A 118 12.24 -14.93 -6.04
CA CYS A 118 12.51 -14.23 -7.31
C CYS A 118 13.70 -13.27 -7.19
N TRP A 119 13.85 -12.60 -6.05
CA TRP A 119 14.95 -11.69 -5.78
C TRP A 119 16.31 -12.40 -5.75
N VAL A 120 16.40 -13.54 -5.05
CA VAL A 120 17.62 -14.37 -5.03
C VAL A 120 18.01 -14.84 -6.43
N ILE A 121 17.04 -15.31 -7.21
CA ILE A 121 17.27 -15.73 -8.60
C ILE A 121 17.78 -14.57 -9.46
N ASP A 122 17.18 -13.38 -9.31
CA ASP A 122 17.59 -12.20 -10.06
C ASP A 122 19.04 -11.80 -9.73
N TRP A 123 19.48 -12.00 -8.48
CA TRP A 123 20.86 -11.77 -8.05
C TRP A 123 21.87 -12.60 -8.86
N VAL A 124 21.59 -13.89 -9.06
CA VAL A 124 22.44 -14.79 -9.86
C VAL A 124 22.49 -14.34 -11.33
N ILE A 125 21.35 -13.93 -11.90
CA ILE A 125 21.25 -13.48 -13.29
C ILE A 125 22.02 -12.18 -13.52
N ARG A 126 22.14 -11.32 -12.52
CA ARG A 126 22.81 -10.01 -12.61
C ARG A 126 24.34 -10.09 -12.53
N LEU A 127 24.92 -11.18 -12.03
CA LEU A 127 26.38 -11.32 -11.86
C LEU A 127 27.20 -10.99 -13.10
N PRO A 128 26.83 -11.42 -14.33
CA PRO A 128 27.56 -11.05 -15.54
C PRO A 128 27.56 -9.53 -15.80
N GLU A 129 26.42 -8.86 -15.60
CA GLU A 129 26.34 -7.41 -15.77
C GLU A 129 27.13 -6.67 -14.69
N LEU A 130 27.15 -7.19 -13.45
CA LEU A 130 27.96 -6.66 -12.37
C LEU A 130 29.45 -6.73 -12.72
N GLY A 131 29.89 -7.87 -13.27
CA GLY A 131 31.26 -8.06 -13.78
C GLY A 131 31.61 -7.05 -14.88
N LEU A 132 30.72 -6.83 -15.85
CA LEU A 132 30.93 -5.82 -16.90
C LEU A 132 31.00 -4.39 -16.32
N CYS A 133 30.18 -4.07 -15.33
CA CYS A 133 30.22 -2.77 -14.67
C CYS A 133 31.53 -2.58 -13.87
N ALA A 134 32.00 -3.62 -13.19
CA ALA A 134 33.27 -3.62 -12.50
C ALA A 134 34.46 -3.42 -13.46
N LEU A 135 34.36 -3.93 -14.69
CA LEU A 135 35.29 -3.66 -15.79
C LEU A 135 35.14 -2.27 -16.43
N GLY A 136 34.24 -1.42 -15.91
CA GLY A 136 34.05 -0.04 -16.34
C GLY A 136 32.96 0.17 -17.41
N VAL A 137 32.26 -0.87 -17.84
CA VAL A 137 31.18 -0.72 -18.84
C VAL A 137 29.95 -0.11 -18.18
N ARG A 138 29.67 1.16 -18.51
CA ARG A 138 28.56 1.92 -17.91
C ARG A 138 27.61 2.50 -18.96
N LEU A 139 26.79 1.66 -19.58
CA LEU A 139 25.73 2.12 -20.50
C LEU A 139 24.69 3.01 -19.78
N PRO A 140 24.18 4.08 -20.40
CA PRO A 140 23.09 4.87 -19.80
C PRO A 140 21.87 3.99 -19.53
N LYS A 141 21.34 4.07 -18.31
CA LYS A 141 20.10 3.38 -17.90
C LYS A 141 19.05 4.36 -17.39
N PHE A 142 17.81 3.92 -17.34
CA PHE A 142 16.67 4.65 -16.80
C PHE A 142 16.13 3.91 -15.58
N MET A 143 15.61 4.66 -14.63
CA MET A 143 14.89 4.16 -13.47
C MET A 143 13.62 4.99 -13.33
N GLY A 144 12.46 4.33 -13.48
CA GLY A 144 11.17 5.00 -13.33
C GLY A 144 10.74 5.03 -11.88
N VAL A 145 10.22 6.17 -11.44
CA VAL A 145 9.70 6.37 -10.08
C VAL A 145 8.28 6.89 -10.11
N CYS A 146 7.39 6.25 -9.36
CA CYS A 146 6.09 6.80 -9.02
C CYS A 146 6.15 7.48 -7.66
N VAL A 147 5.64 8.69 -7.58
CA VAL A 147 5.63 9.46 -6.33
C VAL A 147 4.20 9.47 -5.78
N LYS A 148 4.05 9.07 -4.52
CA LYS A 148 2.76 9.07 -3.81
C LYS A 148 2.91 9.88 -2.53
N ILE A 149 2.19 10.98 -2.42
CA ILE A 149 2.22 11.88 -1.27
C ILE A 149 0.98 11.59 -0.44
N LEU A 150 1.14 11.05 0.76
CA LEU A 150 -0.02 10.83 1.63
C LEU A 150 -0.58 12.16 2.12
N ALA A 151 -1.88 12.23 2.31
CA ALA A 151 -2.60 13.39 2.82
C ALA A 151 -3.57 13.01 3.92
N ASP A 152 -3.91 13.99 4.77
CA ASP A 152 -4.94 13.84 5.80
C ASP A 152 -6.36 13.90 5.21
N ASP A 153 -7.38 13.70 6.05
CA ASP A 153 -8.79 13.70 5.64
C ASP A 153 -9.26 15.04 5.06
N ALA A 154 -8.55 16.13 5.38
CA ALA A 154 -8.79 17.46 4.80
C ALA A 154 -8.04 17.67 3.46
N GLY A 155 -7.27 16.69 3.01
CA GLY A 155 -6.48 16.74 1.78
C GLY A 155 -5.15 17.49 1.93
N ASN A 156 -4.70 17.77 3.16
CA ASN A 156 -3.39 18.40 3.38
C ASN A 156 -2.30 17.34 3.20
N PRO A 157 -1.38 17.52 2.24
CA PRO A 157 -0.34 16.54 1.98
C PRO A 157 0.72 16.57 3.09
N ALA A 158 1.35 15.41 3.34
CA ALA A 158 2.46 15.26 4.28
C ALA A 158 3.64 16.21 3.97
N ILE A 159 3.83 16.50 2.68
CA ILE A 159 4.87 17.38 2.16
C ILE A 159 4.37 18.07 0.89
N THR A 160 4.81 19.30 0.62
CA THR A 160 4.38 20.02 -0.59
C THR A 160 4.90 19.36 -1.86
N VAL A 161 4.13 19.44 -2.95
CA VAL A 161 4.56 18.92 -4.26
C VAL A 161 5.87 19.57 -4.72
N ALA A 162 6.08 20.85 -4.41
CA ALA A 162 7.28 21.58 -4.78
C ALA A 162 8.54 21.02 -4.08
N ASP A 163 8.42 20.71 -2.79
CA ASP A 163 9.53 20.10 -2.02
C ASP A 163 9.83 18.69 -2.53
N VAL A 164 8.81 17.89 -2.80
CA VAL A 164 8.99 16.55 -3.37
C VAL A 164 9.68 16.61 -4.73
N GLN A 165 9.27 17.52 -5.62
CA GLN A 165 9.96 17.72 -6.89
C GLN A 165 11.43 18.10 -6.69
N ALA A 166 11.73 18.94 -5.69
CA ALA A 166 13.09 19.33 -5.38
C ALA A 166 13.93 18.15 -4.86
N MET A 167 13.37 17.31 -3.97
CA MET A 167 14.01 16.08 -3.50
C MET A 167 14.27 15.09 -4.64
N MET A 168 13.30 14.90 -5.54
CA MET A 168 13.46 14.02 -6.71
C MET A 168 14.53 14.52 -7.68
N ARG A 169 14.70 15.85 -7.84
CA ARG A 169 15.79 16.43 -8.63
C ARG A 169 17.16 16.19 -8.00
N ASP A 170 17.29 16.36 -6.69
CA ASP A 170 18.54 16.06 -5.97
C ASP A 170 18.88 14.57 -6.06
N ALA A 171 17.89 13.69 -5.85
CA ALA A 171 18.07 12.24 -6.05
C ALA A 171 18.51 11.91 -7.49
N ALA A 172 17.87 12.51 -8.49
CA ALA A 172 18.25 12.34 -9.90
C ALA A 172 19.68 12.81 -10.18
N ALA A 173 20.16 13.89 -9.54
CA ALA A 173 21.53 14.36 -9.67
C ALA A 173 22.56 13.36 -9.13
N ILE A 174 22.25 12.68 -8.03
CA ILE A 174 23.11 11.63 -7.45
C ILE A 174 23.11 10.38 -8.34
N PHE A 175 21.94 9.89 -8.76
CA PHE A 175 21.84 8.72 -9.66
C PHE A 175 22.54 8.92 -11.01
N ARG A 176 22.63 10.16 -11.50
CA ARG A 176 23.40 10.49 -12.71
C ARG A 176 24.89 10.19 -12.58
N ARG A 177 25.46 10.27 -11.38
CA ARG A 177 26.86 9.88 -11.12
C ARG A 177 27.07 8.39 -11.44
N CYS A 178 26.02 7.57 -11.38
CA CYS A 178 25.99 6.17 -11.80
C CYS A 178 25.53 5.96 -13.26
N ASN A 179 25.43 7.03 -14.07
CA ASN A 179 24.86 7.00 -15.41
C ASN A 179 23.45 6.37 -15.45
N ILE A 180 22.64 6.68 -14.43
CA ILE A 180 21.23 6.35 -14.33
C ILE A 180 20.42 7.64 -14.44
N ARG A 181 19.40 7.62 -15.29
CA ARG A 181 18.42 8.68 -15.46
C ARG A 181 17.18 8.31 -14.66
N LEU A 182 17.05 8.91 -13.48
CA LEU A 182 15.83 8.83 -12.69
C LEU A 182 14.72 9.61 -13.42
N VAL A 183 13.53 9.01 -13.57
CA VAL A 183 12.40 9.65 -14.24
C VAL A 183 11.15 9.51 -13.40
N VAL A 184 10.52 10.63 -13.08
CA VAL A 184 9.26 10.65 -12.34
C VAL A 184 8.08 10.36 -13.28
N CYS A 185 7.56 9.14 -13.21
CA CYS A 185 6.48 8.62 -14.05
C CYS A 185 5.11 9.19 -13.67
N SER A 186 4.85 9.39 -12.38
CA SER A 186 3.62 9.99 -11.85
C SER A 186 3.88 10.67 -10.50
N THR A 187 2.99 11.58 -10.12
CA THR A 187 2.94 12.19 -8.80
C THR A 187 1.48 12.28 -8.41
N GLU A 188 1.10 11.60 -7.33
CA GLU A 188 -0.28 11.48 -6.86
C GLU A 188 -0.35 11.88 -5.39
N ILE A 189 -1.42 12.58 -5.01
CA ILE A 189 -1.76 12.84 -3.61
C ILE A 189 -2.86 11.86 -3.22
N ILE A 190 -2.67 11.13 -2.12
CA ILE A 190 -3.58 10.08 -1.67
C ILE A 190 -3.99 10.34 -0.24
N VAL A 191 -5.29 10.46 0.02
CA VAL A 191 -5.84 10.61 1.37
C VAL A 191 -5.76 9.27 2.10
N LYS A 192 -4.83 9.16 3.05
CA LYS A 192 -4.59 7.97 3.89
C LYS A 192 -4.04 8.37 5.26
N THR A 193 -4.90 9.02 6.04
CA THR A 193 -4.57 9.59 7.35
C THR A 193 -3.99 8.54 8.31
N GLU A 194 -4.49 7.31 8.26
CA GLU A 194 -4.08 6.23 9.16
C GLU A 194 -2.61 5.83 9.01
N PHE A 195 -1.95 6.17 7.89
CA PHE A 195 -0.56 5.81 7.58
C PHE A 195 0.39 7.03 7.52
N LEU A 196 -0.08 8.23 7.87
CA LEU A 196 0.76 9.44 7.82
C LEU A 196 1.87 9.44 8.87
N ASP A 197 1.55 8.95 10.06
CA ASP A 197 2.39 9.05 11.27
C ASP A 197 2.65 7.67 11.93
N SER A 198 2.11 6.59 11.35
CA SER A 198 2.13 5.24 11.94
C SER A 198 3.10 4.27 11.26
N THR A 199 3.90 4.77 10.31
CA THR A 199 4.90 3.95 9.63
C THR A 199 6.12 3.73 10.52
N VAL A 200 6.57 2.49 10.61
CA VAL A 200 7.76 2.09 11.37
C VAL A 200 8.77 1.45 10.43
N CYS A 201 10.06 1.64 10.71
CA CYS A 201 11.14 1.02 9.93
C CYS A 201 11.80 -0.15 10.65
N GLU A 202 10.97 -1.10 11.10
CA GLU A 202 11.43 -2.32 11.75
C GLU A 202 10.89 -3.54 11.00
N PHE A 203 11.50 -4.71 11.24
CA PHE A 203 11.04 -5.99 10.70
C PHE A 203 9.57 -6.28 11.08
N SER A 204 9.15 -5.90 12.30
CA SER A 204 7.76 -5.99 12.77
C SER A 204 6.79 -5.21 11.86
N GLY A 205 7.25 -4.11 11.25
CA GLY A 205 6.47 -3.30 10.32
C GLY A 205 6.02 -4.06 9.07
N MET A 206 6.68 -5.17 8.70
CA MET A 206 6.23 -6.01 7.58
C MET A 206 4.90 -6.72 7.84
N PHE A 207 4.52 -6.88 9.11
CA PHE A 207 3.25 -7.51 9.51
C PHE A 207 2.15 -6.48 9.79
N SER A 208 2.37 -5.22 9.41
CA SER A 208 1.44 -4.12 9.65
C SER A 208 0.45 -3.93 8.50
N ARG A 209 -0.64 -3.20 8.79
CA ARG A 209 -1.63 -2.78 7.77
C ARG A 209 -1.02 -1.85 6.71
N PHE A 210 -0.10 -0.96 7.09
CA PHE A 210 0.53 -0.06 6.12
C PHE A 210 1.36 -0.82 5.10
N PHE A 211 2.08 -1.88 5.52
CA PHE A 211 2.93 -2.66 4.62
C PHE A 211 2.12 -3.37 3.53
N SER A 212 1.01 -4.00 3.94
CA SER A 212 0.06 -4.61 3.00
C SER A 212 -0.51 -3.56 2.04
N TRP A 213 -0.97 -2.42 2.58
CA TRP A 213 -1.57 -1.36 1.76
C TRP A 213 -0.57 -0.78 0.75
N PHE A 214 0.65 -0.41 1.17
CA PHE A 214 1.69 0.10 0.28
C PHE A 214 2.09 -0.91 -0.80
N SER A 215 2.17 -2.20 -0.45
CA SER A 215 2.48 -3.27 -1.41
C SER A 215 1.37 -3.50 -2.44
N THR A 216 0.11 -3.27 -2.07
CA THR A 216 -1.03 -3.37 -2.97
C THR A 216 -1.17 -2.14 -3.87
N HIS A 217 -0.78 -0.96 -3.36
CA HIS A 217 -0.92 0.31 -4.07
C HIS A 217 0.38 0.78 -4.75
N ALA A 218 1.46 -0.01 -4.70
CA ALA A 218 2.67 0.27 -5.45
C ALA A 218 2.38 0.30 -6.96
N CYS A 219 3.14 1.09 -7.71
CA CYS A 219 3.02 1.16 -9.16
C CYS A 219 3.31 -0.20 -9.80
N GLY A 220 2.31 -0.77 -10.47
CA GLY A 220 2.42 -2.09 -11.11
C GLY A 220 3.16 -2.13 -12.44
N CYS A 221 3.59 -0.98 -12.98
CA CYS A 221 4.16 -0.92 -14.33
C CYS A 221 5.69 -1.10 -14.34
N CYS A 222 6.17 -2.02 -15.18
CA CYS A 222 7.53 -2.08 -15.75
C CYS A 222 8.74 -1.89 -14.81
N SER A 223 8.72 -2.48 -13.60
CA SER A 223 9.84 -2.39 -12.65
C SER A 223 10.14 -0.95 -12.21
N THR A 224 9.10 -0.17 -11.94
CA THR A 224 9.22 1.15 -11.32
C THR A 224 9.37 1.03 -9.80
N VAL A 225 9.96 2.04 -9.18
CA VAL A 225 9.98 2.17 -7.71
C VAL A 225 8.88 3.14 -7.29
N THR A 226 8.11 2.80 -6.27
CA THR A 226 7.15 3.72 -5.67
C THR A 226 7.77 4.41 -4.46
N VAL A 227 7.77 5.74 -4.42
CA VAL A 227 8.24 6.52 -3.27
C VAL A 227 7.00 7.11 -2.59
N TYR A 228 6.68 6.60 -1.40
CA TYR A 228 5.65 7.13 -0.53
C TYR A 228 6.24 8.22 0.36
N PHE A 229 5.67 9.42 0.31
CA PHE A 229 5.98 10.48 1.26
C PHE A 229 4.95 10.48 2.39
N VAL A 230 5.44 10.29 3.61
CA VAL A 230 4.66 10.28 4.86
C VAL A 230 5.12 11.43 5.74
N ARG A 231 4.35 11.74 6.80
CA ARG A 231 4.66 12.88 7.66
C ARG A 231 5.76 12.53 8.65
N ASP A 232 5.70 11.34 9.25
CA ASP A 232 6.69 10.85 10.21
C ASP A 232 6.94 9.35 10.02
N ILE A 233 8.21 8.95 10.07
CA ILE A 233 8.61 7.55 10.21
C ILE A 233 9.27 7.39 11.57
N ALA A 234 8.72 6.51 12.41
CA ALA A 234 9.23 6.32 13.77
C ALA A 234 10.71 5.93 13.74
N ALA A 235 11.54 6.74 14.39
CA ALA A 235 12.99 6.58 14.54
C ALA A 235 13.82 6.54 13.23
N ALA A 236 13.25 6.93 12.08
CA ALA A 236 13.96 6.94 10.80
C ALA A 236 13.57 8.15 9.94
N SER A 237 14.32 8.42 8.87
CA SER A 237 13.96 9.43 7.86
C SER A 237 13.46 8.79 6.56
N GLY A 238 13.66 7.49 6.41
CA GLY A 238 13.23 6.69 5.28
C GLY A 238 13.12 5.23 5.69
N CYS A 239 12.43 4.44 4.88
CA CYS A 239 12.41 3.00 5.04
C CYS A 239 12.25 2.27 3.72
N ALA A 240 12.96 1.15 3.60
CA ALA A 240 12.88 0.20 2.50
C ALA A 240 12.80 -1.23 3.05
N TYR A 241 11.92 -2.04 2.43
CA TYR A 241 11.78 -3.44 2.77
C TYR A 241 12.31 -4.33 1.65
N PRO A 242 13.10 -5.37 1.96
CA PRO A 242 13.64 -6.25 0.92
C PRO A 242 12.54 -6.92 0.10
N GLY A 243 12.79 -7.14 -1.19
CA GLY A 243 11.82 -7.78 -2.08
C GLY A 243 10.62 -6.91 -2.49
N THR A 244 10.44 -5.73 -1.89
CA THR A 244 9.42 -4.76 -2.33
C THR A 244 9.89 -3.91 -3.51
N ASP A 245 8.97 -3.16 -4.09
CA ASP A 245 9.18 -2.18 -5.15
C ASP A 245 8.77 -0.76 -4.69
N TRP A 246 8.76 -0.54 -3.37
CA TRP A 246 8.39 0.73 -2.79
C TRP A 246 9.24 1.08 -1.58
N VAL A 247 9.36 2.38 -1.32
CA VAL A 247 10.03 2.96 -0.16
C VAL A 247 9.13 4.00 0.47
N THR A 248 9.39 4.32 1.74
CA THR A 248 8.77 5.44 2.45
C THR A 248 9.83 6.48 2.78
N VAL A 249 9.47 7.75 2.70
CA VAL A 249 10.35 8.89 3.00
C VAL A 249 9.58 9.88 3.87
N ASP A 250 10.20 10.28 4.97
CA ASP A 250 9.69 11.26 5.92
C ASP A 250 9.70 12.67 5.30
N ALA A 251 8.69 13.49 5.62
CA ALA A 251 8.58 14.87 5.14
C ALA A 251 9.77 15.77 5.56
N ALA A 252 10.41 15.45 6.69
CA ALA A 252 11.64 16.08 7.16
C ALA A 252 12.89 15.62 6.41
N GLY A 253 12.81 14.53 5.63
CA GLY A 253 13.89 14.01 4.80
C GLY A 253 14.29 14.94 3.65
N ASP A 254 15.19 14.44 2.79
CA ASP A 254 15.65 15.12 1.58
C ASP A 254 15.94 14.16 0.42
N GLY A 255 16.47 14.68 -0.69
CA GLY A 255 16.78 13.87 -1.88
C GLY A 255 17.80 12.76 -1.63
N THR A 256 18.72 12.93 -0.68
CA THR A 256 19.69 11.88 -0.34
C THR A 256 19.01 10.69 0.34
N VAL A 257 17.96 10.94 1.14
CA VAL A 257 17.17 9.87 1.78
C VAL A 257 16.46 9.05 0.73
N VAL A 258 15.87 9.71 -0.28
CA VAL A 258 15.26 9.01 -1.43
C VAL A 258 16.28 8.08 -2.10
N VAL A 259 17.53 8.53 -2.31
CA VAL A 259 18.57 7.69 -2.91
C VAL A 259 18.96 6.53 -2.00
N GLN A 260 19.09 6.75 -0.70
CA GLN A 260 19.43 5.72 0.28
C GLN A 260 18.40 4.59 0.28
N GLU A 261 17.10 4.94 0.38
CA GLU A 261 16.03 3.95 0.42
C GLU A 261 15.89 3.19 -0.91
N ILE A 262 16.00 3.89 -2.04
CA ILE A 262 16.04 3.22 -3.36
C ILE A 262 17.30 2.33 -3.47
N GLY A 263 18.41 2.76 -2.88
CA GLY A 263 19.66 2.01 -2.77
C GLY A 263 19.47 0.68 -2.05
N HIS A 264 18.75 0.69 -0.93
CA HIS A 264 18.33 -0.52 -0.21
C HIS A 264 17.53 -1.46 -1.12
N LEU A 265 16.53 -0.98 -1.86
CA LEU A 265 15.82 -1.81 -2.86
C LEU A 265 16.72 -2.32 -4.00
N CYS A 266 17.83 -1.62 -4.26
CA CYS A 266 18.87 -2.01 -5.21
C CYS A 266 19.99 -2.88 -4.59
N ASP A 267 19.71 -3.49 -3.43
CA ASP A 267 20.57 -4.47 -2.76
C ASP A 267 21.77 -3.88 -2.02
N LEU A 268 21.75 -2.57 -1.74
CA LEU A 268 22.72 -1.92 -0.86
C LEU A 268 22.17 -1.92 0.57
N TRP A 269 22.33 -3.02 1.30
CA TRP A 269 21.80 -3.15 2.66
C TRP A 269 22.77 -2.68 3.75
N GLU A 270 24.08 -2.76 3.48
CA GLU A 270 25.10 -2.34 4.44
C GLU A 270 25.20 -0.81 4.49
N HIS A 271 25.13 -0.26 5.70
CA HIS A 271 25.36 1.16 5.93
C HIS A 271 26.85 1.49 6.00
N SER A 272 27.19 2.70 5.56
CA SER A 272 28.55 3.22 5.58
C SER A 272 28.77 4.13 6.80
N SER A 273 29.90 3.96 7.47
CA SER A 273 30.34 4.89 8.52
C SER A 273 30.88 6.22 8.00
N ASP A 274 31.03 6.40 6.67
CA ASP A 274 31.41 7.68 6.08
C ASP A 274 30.19 8.61 6.00
N PRO A 275 30.17 9.74 6.74
CA PRO A 275 29.02 10.67 6.78
C PRO A 275 28.73 11.33 5.42
N ASN A 276 29.66 11.27 4.47
CA ASN A 276 29.42 11.80 3.12
C ASN A 276 28.79 10.76 2.18
N ASN A 277 28.82 9.47 2.54
CA ASN A 277 28.26 8.41 1.73
C ASN A 277 26.72 8.44 1.77
N VAL A 278 26.08 8.19 0.64
CA VAL A 278 24.60 8.18 0.55
C VAL A 278 23.95 7.04 1.35
N MET A 279 24.70 5.97 1.63
CA MET A 279 24.25 4.84 2.44
C MET A 279 24.66 4.97 3.91
N THR A 280 24.91 6.17 4.42
CA THR A 280 25.32 6.34 5.82
C THR A 280 24.15 6.31 6.80
N ASP A 281 24.40 5.75 7.98
CA ASP A 281 23.56 5.79 9.18
C ASP A 281 24.05 6.85 10.19
N VAL A 282 25.17 7.52 9.90
CA VAL A 282 25.77 8.54 10.75
C VAL A 282 25.17 9.92 10.42
N GLY A 283 24.91 10.73 11.45
CA GLY A 283 24.45 12.11 11.28
C GLY A 283 25.55 13.07 10.81
N GLY A 284 25.16 14.16 10.13
CA GLY A 284 26.08 15.14 9.56
C GLY A 284 26.81 14.66 8.29
N GLY A 285 27.55 15.56 7.63
CA GLY A 285 28.16 15.31 6.32
C GLY A 285 27.27 15.66 5.14
N THR A 286 27.68 15.29 3.93
CA THR A 286 26.96 15.67 2.69
C THR A 286 25.94 14.63 2.21
N HIS A 287 26.06 13.37 2.64
CA HIS A 287 25.21 12.23 2.28
C HIS A 287 24.98 11.99 0.78
N ASP A 288 25.87 12.41 -0.10
CA ASP A 288 25.65 12.35 -1.56
C ASP A 288 26.76 11.65 -2.35
N GLN A 289 27.80 11.19 -1.66
CA GLN A 289 28.83 10.39 -2.29
C GLN A 289 28.31 8.98 -2.53
N ILE A 290 28.59 8.47 -3.72
CA ILE A 290 28.23 7.12 -4.12
C ILE A 290 29.46 6.45 -4.73
N THR A 291 29.83 5.29 -4.21
CA THR A 291 31.02 4.58 -4.67
C THR A 291 30.78 3.92 -6.03
N THR A 292 31.86 3.56 -6.73
CA THR A 292 31.75 2.79 -7.98
C THR A 292 31.03 1.45 -7.77
N ALA A 293 31.31 0.76 -6.65
CA ALA A 293 30.66 -0.50 -6.33
C ALA A 293 29.14 -0.31 -6.10
N GLN A 294 28.76 0.72 -5.32
CA GLN A 294 27.35 1.08 -5.11
C GLN A 294 26.66 1.40 -6.45
N CYS A 295 27.31 2.19 -7.31
CA CYS A 295 26.79 2.45 -8.64
C CYS A 295 26.58 1.17 -9.45
N CYS A 296 27.50 0.20 -9.40
CA CYS A 296 27.33 -1.05 -10.14
C CYS A 296 26.14 -1.86 -9.62
N MET A 297 25.98 -1.99 -8.30
CA MET A 297 24.81 -2.65 -7.71
C MET A 297 23.50 -2.02 -8.21
N ILE A 298 23.36 -0.69 -8.07
CA ILE A 298 22.16 0.04 -8.52
C ILE A 298 21.92 -0.14 -10.01
N ARG A 299 22.96 -0.02 -10.84
CA ARG A 299 22.84 -0.16 -12.30
C ARG A 299 22.40 -1.55 -12.72
N THR A 300 22.82 -2.59 -12.01
CA THR A 300 22.41 -3.97 -12.29
C THR A 300 21.07 -4.34 -11.66
N SER A 301 20.48 -3.45 -10.86
CA SER A 301 19.21 -3.72 -10.18
C SER A 301 18.05 -3.98 -11.15
N ARG A 302 17.00 -4.64 -10.65
CA ARG A 302 15.76 -4.88 -11.41
C ARG A 302 15.08 -3.59 -11.86
N PHE A 303 15.36 -2.47 -11.21
CA PHE A 303 14.74 -1.17 -11.48
C PHE A 303 15.49 -0.36 -12.53
N ALA A 304 16.75 -0.69 -12.82
CA ALA A 304 17.57 0.01 -13.80
C ALA A 304 17.52 -0.68 -15.17
N LYS A 305 16.89 -0.03 -16.16
CA LYS A 305 16.65 -0.56 -17.51
C LYS A 305 17.37 0.24 -18.60
N LEU A 306 17.63 -0.38 -19.75
CA LEU A 306 18.12 0.32 -20.94
C LEU A 306 17.00 1.11 -21.64
N ALA A 307 15.77 0.62 -21.56
CA ALA A 307 14.60 1.27 -22.14
C ALA A 307 14.01 2.33 -21.18
N LEU A 308 13.29 3.30 -21.75
CA LEU A 308 12.48 4.25 -20.99
C LEU A 308 11.37 3.51 -20.23
N PRO A 309 10.94 4.02 -19.06
CA PRO A 309 9.74 3.55 -18.37
C PRO A 309 8.53 3.52 -19.31
N CYS A 310 7.73 2.45 -19.22
CA CYS A 310 6.63 2.18 -20.17
C CYS A 310 5.60 3.31 -20.22
N ASP A 311 5.33 3.97 -19.09
CA ASP A 311 4.36 5.07 -18.99
C ASP A 311 4.80 6.32 -19.78
N LEU A 312 6.06 6.39 -20.18
CA LEU A 312 6.60 7.46 -21.02
C LEU A 312 6.52 7.13 -22.51
N LEU A 313 6.38 5.86 -22.88
CA LEU A 313 6.29 5.43 -24.28
C LEU A 313 4.97 5.86 -24.93
N SER A 314 3.92 6.09 -24.11
CA SER A 314 2.62 6.60 -24.56
C SER A 314 2.54 8.13 -24.62
N LEU A 315 3.56 8.84 -24.13
CA LEU A 315 3.58 10.30 -24.16
C LEU A 315 4.01 10.81 -25.54
N ALA A 316 3.35 11.88 -25.99
CA ALA A 316 3.83 12.67 -27.12
C ALA A 316 5.25 13.21 -26.84
N ALA A 317 6.07 13.36 -27.88
CA ALA A 317 7.51 13.65 -27.77
C ALA A 317 7.81 14.96 -27.02
N ASP A 318 6.95 15.96 -27.13
CA ASP A 318 6.99 17.23 -26.42
C ASP A 318 6.75 17.04 -24.91
N ARG A 319 5.73 16.26 -24.53
CA ARG A 319 5.43 15.91 -23.13
C ARG A 319 6.52 15.03 -22.52
N LEU A 320 7.06 14.09 -23.28
CA LEU A 320 8.22 13.29 -22.86
C LEU A 320 9.42 14.19 -22.58
N THR A 321 9.73 15.11 -23.49
CA THR A 321 10.84 16.05 -23.33
C THR A 321 10.64 16.95 -22.12
N ALA A 322 9.44 17.50 -21.94
CA ALA A 322 9.10 18.31 -20.78
C ALA A 322 9.26 17.53 -19.46
N ARG A 323 8.84 16.25 -19.43
CA ARG A 323 8.92 15.41 -18.24
C ARG A 323 10.34 14.98 -17.91
N LEU A 324 11.13 14.63 -18.93
CA LEU A 324 12.56 14.39 -18.77
C LEU A 324 13.26 15.65 -18.27
N LYS A 325 12.95 16.84 -18.83
CA LYS A 325 13.47 18.12 -18.37
C LYS A 325 13.05 18.45 -16.95
N ALA A 326 11.82 18.19 -16.53
CA ALA A 326 11.36 18.41 -15.16
C ALA A 326 12.06 17.48 -14.15
N SER A 327 12.50 16.30 -14.60
CA SER A 327 13.35 15.38 -13.83
C SER A 327 14.82 15.82 -13.79
N VAL A 328 15.17 16.95 -14.42
CA VAL A 328 16.50 17.57 -14.41
C VAL A 328 16.38 18.96 -13.76
N GLY A 329 17.23 19.28 -12.79
CA GLY A 329 17.38 20.67 -12.37
C GLY A 329 18.41 20.83 -11.27
N GLU A 330 18.58 22.06 -10.80
CA GLU A 330 19.54 22.40 -9.76
C GLU A 330 19.24 21.62 -8.46
N PRO A 331 20.26 21.08 -7.78
CA PRO A 331 20.10 20.38 -6.52
C PRO A 331 19.38 21.25 -5.49
N PHE A 332 18.45 20.63 -4.75
CA PHE A 332 17.79 21.27 -3.62
C PHE A 332 18.78 21.57 -2.49
N LYS A 333 18.51 22.60 -1.69
CA LYS A 333 19.27 22.87 -0.46
C LYS A 333 18.99 21.76 0.55
N ARG A 334 19.94 20.85 0.71
CA ARG A 334 19.84 19.70 1.63
C ARG A 334 19.54 20.15 3.06
N LYS A 335 18.73 19.37 3.74
CA LYS A 335 18.46 19.55 5.17
C LYS A 335 19.59 18.86 5.95
N GLY A 336 19.98 19.41 7.09
CA GLY A 336 20.93 18.71 7.97
C GLY A 336 20.28 17.41 8.45
N ARG A 337 20.95 16.27 8.28
CA ARG A 337 20.50 14.99 8.84
C ARG A 337 20.94 14.87 10.30
N GLY A 338 20.00 14.38 11.12
CA GLY A 338 20.12 14.25 12.56
C GLY A 338 18.93 14.93 13.22
N ARG A 339 18.03 14.15 13.81
CA ARG A 339 17.14 14.72 14.84
C ARG A 339 18.06 15.21 15.98
N PRO A 340 17.80 16.39 16.58
CA PRO A 340 18.53 16.83 17.75
C PRO A 340 18.54 15.78 18.87
#